data_AF-A0A976QFL1-F1
#
_entry.id   AF-A0A976QFL1-F1
#
_cell.length_a   1.000
_cell.length_b   1.000
_cell.length_c   1.000
_cell.angle_alpha   90.00
_cell.angle_beta   90.00
_cell.angle_gamma   90.00
#
_symmetry.space_group_name_H-M   'P 1'
#
loop_
_entity.id
_entity.type
_entity.pdbx_description
1 polymer ?
#
loop_
_entity_poly.entity_id
_entity_poly.type
_entity_poly.pdbx_seq_one_letter_code
_entity_poly.pdbx_strand_id
1 'polypeptide(L)'
;MPYKLVEAESFSSDPRLLSLLESLGRGEMSQKVAQAAAWHISSGLTWEQLAAEKIDHVGVPDEAYFSRVELAAAHRVVEVITTRANNKKAPSSAQSASVSAAP
;
A
#
# COMPACT_ATOMS: atom_id res chain seq x y z
N MET A 1 -22.51 2.75 -14.35
CA MET A 1 -22.37 1.93 -13.13
C MET A 1 -22.17 2.87 -11.95
N PRO A 2 -22.86 2.71 -10.80
CA PRO A 2 -22.75 3.65 -9.70
C PRO A 2 -21.46 3.39 -8.91
N TYR A 3 -20.59 4.40 -8.83
CA TYR A 3 -19.40 4.35 -7.97
C TYR A 3 -19.86 4.53 -6.51
N LYS A 4 -19.61 3.53 -5.67
CA LYS A 4 -19.83 3.61 -4.22
C LYS A 4 -18.49 3.78 -3.51
N LEU A 5 -18.41 4.81 -2.68
CA LEU A 5 -17.37 4.92 -1.66
C LEU A 5 -17.65 3.84 -0.61
N VAL A 6 -16.79 2.83 -0.57
CA VAL A 6 -16.80 1.77 0.46
C VAL A 6 -15.67 2.04 1.44
N GLU A 7 -15.93 1.79 2.72
CA GLU A 7 -14.91 1.89 3.75
C GLU A 7 -13.78 0.89 3.48
N ALA A 8 -12.53 1.34 3.65
CA ALA A 8 -11.34 0.53 3.44
C ALA A 8 -11.37 -0.80 4.21
N GLU A 9 -11.95 -0.79 5.42
CA GLU A 9 -12.10 -1.96 6.30
C GLU A 9 -13.02 -3.04 5.73
N SER A 10 -13.98 -2.67 4.88
CA SER A 10 -14.89 -3.62 4.23
C SER A 10 -14.26 -4.31 3.02
N PHE A 11 -13.15 -3.78 2.48
CA PHE A 11 -12.47 -4.35 1.31
C PHE A 11 -11.32 -5.28 1.72
N SER A 12 -10.63 -5.01 2.84
CA SER A 12 -9.65 -5.94 3.40
C SER A 12 -9.30 -5.60 4.85
N SER A 13 -9.23 -6.62 5.72
CA SER A 13 -8.79 -6.46 7.12
C SER A 13 -7.27 -6.42 7.29
N ASP A 14 -6.50 -6.28 6.19
CA ASP A 14 -5.05 -6.21 6.27
C ASP A 14 -4.59 -4.81 6.71
N PRO A 15 -3.92 -4.66 7.87
CA PRO A 15 -3.44 -3.37 8.36
C PRO A 15 -2.44 -2.69 7.39
N ARG A 16 -1.79 -3.47 6.51
CA ARG A 16 -0.92 -2.93 5.45
C ARG A 16 -1.72 -2.19 4.39
N LEU A 17 -2.88 -2.73 3.99
CA LEU A 17 -3.72 -2.12 2.97
C LEU A 17 -4.37 -0.83 3.50
N LEU A 18 -4.78 -0.82 4.78
CA LEU A 18 -5.33 0.37 5.41
C LEU A 18 -4.29 1.52 5.45
N SER A 19 -3.06 1.20 5.87
CA SER A 19 -1.95 2.17 5.91
C SER A 19 -1.59 2.70 4.52
N LEU A 20 -1.70 1.86 3.49
CA LEU A 20 -1.50 2.25 2.09
C LEU A 20 -2.57 3.24 1.64
N LEU A 21 -3.85 2.93 1.89
CA LEU A 21 -4.99 3.77 1.51
C LEU A 21 -4.97 5.13 2.22
N GLU A 22 -4.61 5.16 3.50
CA GLU A 22 -4.41 6.42 4.22
C GLU A 22 -3.32 7.28 3.58
N SER A 23 -2.20 6.67 3.16
CA SER A 23 -1.09 7.38 2.53
C SER A 23 -1.45 7.90 1.14
N LEU A 24 -2.24 7.14 0.38
CA LEU A 24 -2.83 7.60 -0.88
C LEU A 24 -3.80 8.76 -0.64
N GLY A 25 -4.68 8.68 0.37
CA GLY A 25 -5.64 9.73 0.72
C GLY A 25 -4.99 11.04 1.16
N ARG A 26 -3.78 10.97 1.74
CA ARG A 26 -2.95 12.15 2.05
C ARG A 26 -2.21 12.74 0.85
N GLY A 27 -2.22 12.07 -0.31
CA GLY A 27 -1.49 12.50 -1.50
C GLY A 27 0.02 12.25 -1.45
N GLU A 28 0.49 11.34 -0.58
CA GLU A 28 1.93 11.03 -0.42
C GLU A 28 2.50 10.20 -1.59
N MET A 29 1.64 9.65 -2.45
CA MET A 29 2.03 8.84 -3.60
C MET A 29 1.00 8.94 -4.74
N SER A 30 1.41 8.55 -5.95
CA SER A 30 0.49 8.47 -7.08
C SER A 30 -0.44 7.26 -6.98
N GLN A 31 -1.60 7.36 -7.64
CA GLN A 31 -2.56 6.26 -7.70
C GLN A 31 -1.96 4.99 -8.33
N LYS A 32 -1.11 5.12 -9.35
CA LYS A 32 -0.41 3.98 -9.99
C LYS A 32 0.50 3.23 -9.00
N VAL A 33 1.25 3.97 -8.19
CA VAL A 33 2.10 3.38 -7.14
C VAL A 33 1.25 2.67 -6.09
N ALA A 34 0.18 3.29 -5.63
CA ALA A 34 -0.74 2.68 -4.68
C ALA A 34 -1.43 1.43 -5.26
N GLN A 35 -1.78 1.44 -6.54
CA GLN A 35 -2.42 0.31 -7.21
C GLN A 35 -1.46 -0.89 -7.34
N ALA A 36 -0.21 -0.67 -7.74
CA ALA A 36 0.81 -1.73 -7.78
C ALA A 36 1.04 -2.34 -6.39
N ALA A 37 1.15 -1.49 -5.35
CA ALA A 37 1.31 -1.95 -3.97
C ALA A 37 0.07 -2.75 -3.49
N ALA A 38 -1.14 -2.26 -3.80
CA ALA A 38 -2.39 -2.93 -3.43
C ALA A 38 -2.52 -4.30 -4.10
N TRP A 39 -2.18 -4.41 -5.39
CA TRP A 39 -2.19 -5.69 -6.11
C TRP A 39 -1.20 -6.69 -5.55
N HIS A 40 0.00 -6.24 -5.15
CA HIS A 40 0.96 -7.11 -4.47
C HIS A 40 0.43 -7.61 -3.11
N ILE A 41 -0.15 -6.73 -2.29
CA ILE A 41 -0.63 -7.07 -0.93
C ILE A 41 -1.92 -7.89 -0.97
N SER A 42 -2.88 -7.49 -1.80
CA SER A 42 -4.23 -8.05 -1.82
C SER A 42 -4.39 -9.24 -2.76
N SER A 43 -3.71 -9.23 -3.90
CA SER A 43 -3.83 -10.30 -4.91
C SER A 43 -2.65 -11.28 -4.86
N GLY A 44 -1.59 -10.98 -4.12
CA GLY A 44 -0.41 -11.83 -4.01
C GLY A 44 0.44 -11.89 -5.28
N LEU A 45 0.25 -10.93 -6.20
CA LEU A 45 1.01 -10.85 -7.45
C LEU A 45 2.49 -10.53 -7.16
N THR A 46 3.41 -11.23 -7.83
CA THR A 46 4.84 -10.91 -7.69
C THR A 46 5.19 -9.63 -8.43
N TRP A 47 6.30 -8.99 -8.02
CA TRP A 47 6.79 -7.80 -8.72
C TRP A 47 7.12 -8.06 -10.19
N GLU A 48 7.51 -9.28 -10.54
CA GLU A 48 7.76 -9.66 -11.93
C GLU A 48 6.46 -9.74 -12.73
N GLN A 49 5.38 -10.28 -12.14
CA GLN A 49 4.07 -10.30 -12.76
C GLN A 49 3.55 -8.87 -12.99
N LEU A 50 3.71 -8.00 -12.00
CA LEU A 50 3.35 -6.58 -12.13
C LEU A 50 4.20 -5.86 -13.19
N ALA A 51 5.48 -6.21 -13.34
CA ALA A 51 6.34 -5.66 -14.38
C ALA A 51 6.03 -6.20 -15.78
N ALA A 52 5.50 -7.42 -15.87
CA ALA A 52 5.06 -8.05 -17.10
C ALA A 52 3.64 -7.62 -17.52
N GLU A 53 2.90 -6.94 -16.63
CA GLU A 53 1.56 -6.45 -16.93
C GLU A 53 1.61 -5.37 -18.01
N LYS A 54 0.90 -5.62 -19.11
CA LYS A 54 0.84 -4.74 -20.27
C LYS A 54 -0.61 -4.46 -20.61
N ILE A 55 -0.85 -3.24 -21.10
CA ILE A 55 -2.12 -2.84 -21.67
C ILE A 55 -2.03 -3.10 -23.17
N ASP A 56 -2.76 -4.11 -23.61
CA ASP A 56 -2.91 -4.41 -25.03
C ASP A 56 -3.79 -3.35 -25.68
N HIS A 57 -3.22 -2.62 -26.64
CA HIS A 57 -3.94 -1.63 -27.42
C HIS A 57 -4.16 -2.16 -28.84
N VAL A 58 -5.39 -2.12 -29.34
CA VAL A 58 -5.66 -2.51 -30.74
C VAL A 58 -5.10 -1.45 -31.68
N GLY A 59 -4.09 -1.81 -32.47
CA GLY A 59 -3.49 -0.92 -33.48
C GLY A 59 -2.41 0.03 -32.96
N VAL A 60 -1.98 -0.12 -31.70
CA VAL A 60 -0.91 0.68 -31.06
C VAL A 60 0.00 -0.29 -30.30
N PRO A 61 1.33 -0.08 -30.24
CA PRO A 61 2.20 -0.93 -29.44
C PRO A 61 1.75 -1.02 -27.98
N ASP A 62 1.85 -2.22 -27.40
CA ASP A 62 1.51 -2.48 -26.01
C ASP A 62 2.23 -1.51 -25.07
N GLU A 63 1.50 -0.97 -24.11
CA GLU A 63 2.03 -0.07 -23.10
C GLU A 63 2.24 -0.84 -21.80
N ALA A 64 3.38 -0.65 -21.14
CA ALA A 64 3.58 -1.23 -19.81
C ALA A 64 2.56 -0.62 -18.84
N TYR A 65 1.84 -1.45 -18.08
CA TYR A 65 0.82 -0.95 -17.15
C TYR A 65 1.45 -0.09 -16.04
N PHE A 66 2.64 -0.49 -15.60
CA PHE A 66 3.47 0.22 -14.64
C PHE A 66 4.86 0.50 -15.21
N SER A 67 5.36 1.71 -14.99
CA SER A 67 6.75 2.05 -15.27
C SER A 67 7.68 1.47 -14.20
N ARG A 68 8.96 1.31 -14.54
CA ARG A 68 10.00 0.84 -13.61
C ARG A 68 10.13 1.73 -12.36
N VAL A 69 9.90 3.04 -12.51
CA VAL A 69 9.96 4.00 -11.39
C VAL A 69 8.78 3.80 -10.45
N GLU A 70 7.58 3.57 -10.99
CA GLU A 70 6.38 3.31 -10.18
C GLU A 70 6.49 2.00 -9.41
N LEU A 71 7.01 0.94 -10.05
CA LEU A 71 7.26 -0.33 -9.38
C LEU A 71 8.29 -0.21 -8.25
N ALA A 72 9.38 0.52 -8.48
CA ALA A 72 10.38 0.77 -7.44
C ALA A 72 9.81 1.60 -6.27
N ALA A 73 8.97 2.59 -6.55
CA ALA A 73 8.28 3.35 -5.52
C ALA A 73 7.28 2.47 -4.74
N ALA A 74 6.51 1.63 -5.45
CA ALA A 74 5.57 0.70 -4.84
C ALA A 74 6.27 -0.30 -3.91
N HIS A 75 7.42 -0.82 -4.33
CA HIS A 75 8.24 -1.71 -3.49
C HIS A 75 8.62 -1.05 -2.16
N ARG A 76 9.13 0.19 -2.21
CA ARG A 76 9.49 0.95 -1.00
C ARG A 76 8.29 1.21 -0.11
N VAL A 77 7.13 1.54 -0.70
CA VAL A 77 5.90 1.76 0.05
C VAL A 77 5.50 0.47 0.77
N VAL A 78 5.52 -0.67 0.10
CA VAL A 78 5.19 -1.99 0.68
C VAL A 78 6.13 -2.33 1.84
N GLU A 79 7.43 -2.08 1.72
CA GLU A 79 8.38 -2.29 2.80
C GLU A 79 8.05 -1.41 4.02
N VAL A 80 7.84 -0.10 3.81
CA VAL A 80 7.52 0.84 4.89
C VAL A 80 6.23 0.48 5.61
N ILE A 81 5.15 0.18 4.89
CA ILE A 81 3.87 -0.20 5.52
C ILE A 81 3.95 -1.56 6.20
N THR A 82 4.75 -2.50 5.69
CA THR A 82 4.96 -3.81 6.33
C THR A 82 5.72 -3.65 7.64
N THR A 83 6.79 -2.85 7.66
CA THR A 83 7.51 -2.51 8.90
C THR A 83 6.60 -1.80 9.90
N ARG A 84 5.79 -0.83 9.45
CA ARG A 84 4.82 -0.13 10.31
C ARG A 84 3.75 -1.08 10.86
N ALA A 85 3.22 -1.98 10.05
CA ALA A 85 2.23 -2.96 10.46
C ALA A 85 2.80 -3.94 11.51
N ASN A 86 4.05 -4.39 11.32
CA ASN A 86 4.76 -5.24 12.27
C ASN A 86 5.01 -4.51 13.61
N ASN A 87 5.41 -3.23 13.57
CA ASN A 87 5.59 -2.42 14.78
C ASN A 87 4.27 -2.14 15.52
N LYS A 88 3.16 -1.92 14.80
CA LYS A 88 1.82 -1.76 15.41
C LYS A 88 1.35 -3.02 16.15
N LYS A 89 1.85 -4.21 15.78
CA LYS A 89 1.48 -5.49 16.40
C LYS A 89 2.32 -5.80 17.66
N ALA A 90 3.42 -5.08 17.89
CA ALA A 90 4.13 -5.11 19.16
C ALA A 90 3.34 -4.28 20.19
N PRO A 91 2.91 -4.86 21.33
CA PRO A 91 2.19 -4.11 22.34
C PRO A 91 3.08 -2.97 22.82
N SER A 92 2.55 -1.76 22.70
CA SER A 92 3.07 -0.56 23.36
C SER A 92 2.86 -0.72 24.86
N SER A 93 3.72 -1.51 25.51
CA SER A 93 3.81 -1.64 26.97
C SER A 93 5.10 -0.99 27.47
N ALA A 94 5.34 0.28 27.08
CA ALA A 94 6.49 1.03 27.61
C ALA A 94 6.32 2.56 27.65
N GLN A 95 5.15 3.13 27.30
CA GLN A 95 4.98 4.58 27.21
C GLN A 95 3.86 5.12 28.12
N SER A 96 3.78 4.63 29.36
CA SER A 96 2.90 5.23 30.40
C SER A 96 3.47 5.19 31.83
N ALA A 97 4.75 4.86 32.05
CA ALA A 97 5.31 4.71 33.40
C ALA A 97 6.54 5.59 33.64
N SER A 98 6.47 6.90 33.39
CA SER A 98 7.51 7.85 33.81
C SER A 98 6.99 9.29 33.94
N VAL A 99 5.85 9.50 34.61
CA VAL A 99 5.49 10.82 35.19
C VAL A 99 4.76 10.62 36.53
N SER A 100 5.37 9.89 37.46
CA SER A 100 4.94 9.94 38.86
C SER A 100 6.07 9.51 39.78
N ALA A 101 6.93 10.44 40.15
CA ALA A 101 7.73 10.38 41.38
C ALA A 101 8.18 11.81 41.71
N ALA A 102 7.61 12.33 42.79
CA ALA A 102 7.90 13.62 43.42
C ALA A 102 9.32 13.65 44.05
N PRO A 103 9.77 14.76 44.66
CA PRO A 103 9.20 15.25 45.92
C PRO A 103 8.57 16.64 45.87
#